data_AF-F4KQN1-F1
#
_entry.id   AF-F4KQN1-F1
#
_cell.length_a   1.000
_cell.length_b   1.000
_cell.length_c   1.000
_cell.angle_alpha   90.00
_cell.angle_beta   90.00
_cell.angle_gamma   90.00
#
_symmetry.space_group_name_H-M   'P 1'
#
loop_
_entity.id
_entity.type
_entity.pdbx_description
1 polymer ?
#
loop_
_entity_poly.entity_id
_entity_poly.type
_entity_poly.pdbx_seq_one_letter_code
_entity_poly.pdbx_strand_id
1 'polypeptide(L)'
;MRDPFVVSTITWHETPDEVAIDNINLIEAALKNHLKLSDYGEIVGIAFIYIIEQDNDHTHVDNFSYRPKRKEIYTQMSLPYAVVQQSSPEEILHLMAAKYVDTMQEYLSKKKIRNFDAQRFVKDVQELFERQNWLQPIAA
;
A
#
# COMPACT_ATOMS: atom_id res chain seq x y z
N MET A 1 -15.09 -0.08 7.50
CA MET A 1 -14.60 0.62 6.30
C MET A 1 -15.75 0.62 5.31
N ARG A 2 -15.99 1.70 4.55
CA ARG A 2 -17.06 1.70 3.53
C ARG A 2 -16.58 1.09 2.21
N ASP A 3 -15.31 1.28 1.89
CA ASP A 3 -14.66 0.79 0.68
C ASP A 3 -13.80 -0.46 0.92
N PRO A 4 -13.67 -1.37 -0.06
CA PRO A 4 -12.86 -2.58 0.08
C PRO A 4 -11.36 -2.29 0.11
N PHE A 5 -10.93 -1.23 -0.58
CA PHE A 5 -9.56 -0.74 -0.55
C PHE A 5 -9.56 0.72 -0.16
N VAL A 6 -8.69 1.08 0.78
CA VAL A 6 -8.42 2.48 1.15
C VAL A 6 -6.92 2.67 1.11
N VAL A 7 -6.46 3.63 0.31
CA VAL A 7 -5.06 4.02 0.26
C VAL A 7 -4.95 5.47 0.74
N SER A 8 -3.96 5.77 1.56
CA SER A 8 -3.76 7.12 2.07
C SER A 8 -2.29 7.35 2.44
N THR A 9 -1.96 8.60 2.79
CA THR A 9 -0.65 8.99 3.27
C THR A 9 -0.76 9.75 4.57
N ILE A 10 0.31 9.70 5.35
CA ILE A 10 0.64 10.65 6.41
C ILE A 10 1.95 11.32 5.94
N THR A 11 1.90 12.61 5.64
CA THR A 11 3.02 13.38 5.11
C THR A 11 3.51 14.43 6.10
N TRP A 12 4.82 14.62 6.14
CA TRP A 12 5.43 15.80 6.78
C TRP A 12 5.15 17.06 5.97
N HIS A 13 5.04 18.21 6.66
CA HIS A 13 4.50 19.49 6.15
C HIS A 13 5.15 20.06 4.87
N GLU A 14 6.31 19.54 4.45
CA GLU A 14 7.07 20.03 3.28
C GLU A 14 6.97 19.12 2.05
N THR A 15 6.27 17.98 2.13
CA THR A 15 6.06 17.10 0.97
C THR A 15 4.93 17.68 0.11
N PRO A 16 5.12 17.90 -1.20
CA PRO A 16 4.04 18.43 -2.05
C PRO A 16 2.83 17.49 -2.02
N ASP A 17 1.76 17.92 -1.36
CA ASP A 17 0.57 17.11 -1.12
C ASP A 17 -0.05 16.57 -2.42
N GLU A 18 0.05 17.33 -3.52
CA GLU A 18 -0.57 17.02 -4.81
C GLU A 18 -0.02 15.73 -5.45
N VAL A 19 1.31 15.53 -5.40
CA VAL A 19 1.96 14.36 -6.00
C VAL A 19 1.64 13.09 -5.22
N ALA A 20 1.57 13.19 -3.89
CA ALA A 20 1.17 12.07 -3.05
C ALA A 20 -0.31 11.71 -3.28
N ILE A 21 -1.20 12.70 -3.39
CA ILE A 21 -2.64 12.50 -3.60
C ILE A 21 -2.93 11.79 -4.93
N ASP A 22 -2.30 12.21 -6.04
CA ASP A 22 -2.53 11.59 -7.34
C ASP A 22 -2.09 10.12 -7.36
N ASN A 23 -0.92 9.81 -6.81
CA ASN A 23 -0.42 8.44 -6.74
C ASN A 23 -1.27 7.54 -5.83
N ILE A 24 -1.75 8.07 -4.70
CA ILE A 24 -2.73 7.38 -3.83
C ILE A 24 -3.98 7.02 -4.63
N ASN A 25 -4.54 8.00 -5.35
CA ASN A 25 -5.76 7.81 -6.13
C ASN A 25 -5.57 6.78 -7.24
N LEU A 26 -4.42 6.78 -7.92
CA LEU A 26 -4.08 5.80 -8.95
C LEU A 26 -4.06 4.38 -8.38
N ILE A 27 -3.33 4.16 -7.28
CA ILE A 27 -3.25 2.83 -6.66
C ILE A 27 -4.63 2.38 -6.16
N GLU A 28 -5.35 3.23 -5.44
CA GLU A 28 -6.66 2.90 -4.91
C GLU A 28 -7.65 2.55 -6.03
N ALA A 29 -7.70 3.37 -7.08
CA ALA A 29 -8.57 3.13 -8.23
C ALA A 29 -8.22 1.83 -8.94
N ALA A 30 -6.93 1.53 -9.14
CA ALA A 30 -6.50 0.27 -9.76
C ALA A 30 -6.97 -0.94 -8.93
N LEU A 31 -6.76 -0.93 -7.61
CA LEU A 31 -7.21 -2.02 -6.74
C LEU A 31 -8.73 -2.17 -6.80
N LYS A 32 -9.49 -1.07 -6.68
CA LYS A 32 -10.97 -1.10 -6.70
C LYS A 32 -11.55 -1.54 -8.04
N ASN A 33 -10.95 -1.13 -9.15
CA ASN A 33 -11.47 -1.41 -10.49
C ASN A 33 -11.16 -2.83 -10.97
N HIS A 34 -10.08 -3.44 -10.47
CA HIS A 34 -9.58 -4.71 -10.99
C HIS A 34 -9.71 -5.89 -10.02
N LEU A 35 -9.85 -5.64 -8.72
CA LEU A 35 -9.88 -6.71 -7.71
C LEU A 35 -11.16 -6.64 -6.88
N LYS A 36 -11.65 -7.81 -6.46
CA LYS A 36 -12.75 -7.95 -5.50
C LYS A 36 -12.29 -8.78 -4.32
N LEU A 37 -12.28 -8.21 -3.13
CA LEU A 37 -11.78 -8.91 -1.93
C LEU A 37 -12.50 -10.24 -1.65
N SER A 38 -13.79 -10.33 -2.01
CA SER A 38 -14.58 -11.55 -1.88
C SER A 38 -14.03 -12.74 -2.67
N ASP A 39 -13.25 -12.49 -3.73
CA ASP A 39 -12.65 -13.54 -4.55
C ASP A 39 -11.48 -14.24 -3.85
N TYR A 40 -10.97 -13.62 -2.79
CA TYR A 40 -9.88 -14.12 -1.96
C TYR A 40 -10.36 -14.60 -0.60
N GLY A 41 -11.60 -14.30 -0.19
CA GLY A 41 -12.15 -14.80 1.06
C GLY A 41 -13.01 -13.80 1.82
N GLU A 42 -12.96 -13.86 3.14
CA GLU A 42 -13.89 -13.11 4.01
C GLU A 42 -13.42 -11.71 4.39
N ILE A 43 -12.21 -11.27 3.99
CA ILE A 43 -11.75 -9.90 4.25
C ILE A 43 -12.66 -8.92 3.50
N VAL A 44 -13.11 -7.88 4.22
CA VAL A 44 -14.06 -6.88 3.69
C VAL A 44 -13.41 -5.52 3.45
N GLY A 45 -12.20 -5.31 3.94
CA GLY A 45 -11.50 -4.04 3.80
C GLY A 45 -10.00 -4.15 4.05
N ILE A 46 -9.21 -3.46 3.24
CA ILE A 46 -7.78 -3.27 3.41
C ILE A 46 -7.48 -1.78 3.37
N ALA A 47 -6.94 -1.24 4.46
CA ALA A 47 -6.41 0.11 4.52
C ALA A 47 -4.87 0.07 4.50
N PHE A 48 -4.28 0.76 3.53
CA PHE A 48 -2.84 0.93 3.39
C PHE A 48 -2.49 2.41 3.52
N ILE A 49 -1.69 2.74 4.53
CA ILE A 49 -1.27 4.11 4.83
C ILE A 49 0.23 4.18 4.64
N TYR A 50 0.68 5.03 3.72
CA TYR A 50 2.10 5.34 3.56
C TYR A 50 2.50 6.45 4.53
N ILE A 51 3.62 6.29 5.22
CA ILE A 51 4.20 7.32 6.09
C ILE A 51 5.40 7.91 5.38
N ILE A 52 5.42 9.23 5.21
CA ILE A 52 6.54 9.98 4.63
C ILE A 52 6.93 11.06 5.64
N GLU A 53 7.82 10.71 6.56
CA GLU A 53 8.31 11.57 7.64
C GLU A 53 9.84 11.63 7.62
N GLN A 54 10.41 12.75 8.07
CA GLN A 54 11.87 12.87 8.17
C GLN A 54 12.42 11.83 9.16
N ASP A 55 13.60 11.29 8.87
CA ASP A 55 14.23 10.25 9.70
C ASP A 55 14.47 10.68 11.16
N ASN A 56 14.47 11.99 11.44
CA ASN A 56 14.67 12.52 12.79
C ASN A 56 13.36 12.63 13.58
N ASP A 57 12.22 12.39 12.94
CA ASP A 57 10.87 12.55 13.50
C ASP A 57 10.07 11.24 13.32
N HIS A 58 10.41 10.24 14.13
CA HIS A 58 9.74 8.93 14.13
C HIS A 58 8.44 8.95 14.95
N THR A 59 7.54 9.87 14.62
CA THR A 59 6.26 9.99 15.32
C THR A 59 5.33 8.82 14.97
N HIS A 60 5.45 8.25 13.76
CA HIS A 60 4.70 7.05 13.36
C HIS A 60 5.61 5.82 13.22
N VAL A 61 5.03 4.64 13.50
CA VAL A 61 5.76 3.35 13.48
C VAL A 61 5.08 2.42 12.50
N ASP A 62 5.88 1.73 11.68
CA ASP A 62 5.43 0.68 10.78
C ASP A 62 4.59 -0.36 11.53
N ASN A 63 3.40 -0.65 11.01
CA ASN A 63 2.44 -1.53 11.65
C ASN A 63 1.61 -2.29 10.62
N PHE A 64 1.42 -3.58 10.88
CA PHE A 64 0.47 -4.42 10.15
C PHE A 64 -0.45 -5.12 11.15
N SER A 65 -1.75 -4.90 11.01
CA SER A 65 -2.74 -5.50 11.88
C SER A 65 -3.94 -6.05 11.12
N TYR A 66 -4.40 -7.23 11.55
CA TYR A 66 -5.67 -7.80 11.12
C TYR A 66 -6.67 -7.68 12.28
N ARG A 67 -7.89 -7.22 12.00
CA ARG A 67 -8.98 -7.08 12.97
C ARG A 67 -10.07 -8.13 12.69
N PRO A 68 -10.04 -9.32 13.33
CA PRO A 68 -10.93 -10.44 12.99
C PRO A 68 -12.42 -10.13 13.09
N LYS A 69 -12.83 -9.38 14.12
CA LYS A 69 -14.24 -9.00 14.33
C LYS A 69 -14.79 -8.13 13.20
N ARG A 70 -13.93 -7.33 12.57
CA ARG A 70 -14.30 -6.41 11.48
C ARG A 70 -13.94 -6.96 10.10
N LYS A 71 -13.12 -8.02 10.05
CA LYS A 71 -12.57 -8.62 8.84
C LYS A 71 -11.79 -7.60 8.00
N GLU A 72 -11.04 -6.75 8.68
CA GLU A 72 -10.29 -5.63 8.09
C GLU A 72 -8.79 -5.79 8.33
N ILE A 73 -7.99 -5.43 7.33
CA ILE A 73 -6.53 -5.28 7.46
C ILE A 73 -6.21 -3.79 7.50
N TYR A 74 -5.32 -3.41 8.41
CA TYR A 74 -4.81 -2.05 8.56
C TYR A 74 -3.29 -2.08 8.56
N THR A 75 -2.72 -1.28 7.67
CA THR A 75 -1.30 -1.23 7.39
C THR A 75 -0.83 0.20 7.38
N GLN A 76 0.26 0.48 8.10
CA GLN A 76 0.98 1.74 8.11
C GLN A 76 2.44 1.43 7.81
N MET A 77 3.00 2.03 6.79
CA MET A 77 4.33 1.67 6.30
C MET A 77 5.10 2.88 5.82
N SER A 78 6.33 3.03 6.29
CA SER A 78 7.20 4.14 5.96
C SER A 78 7.80 3.98 4.57
N LEU A 79 7.86 5.09 3.85
CA LEU A 79 8.69 5.31 2.67
C LEU A 79 9.88 6.19 3.06
N PRO A 80 11.10 5.94 2.55
CA PRO A 80 12.26 6.76 2.88
C PRO A 80 12.07 8.20 2.39
N TYR A 81 12.03 9.17 3.31
CA TYR A 81 11.76 10.57 3.00
C TYR A 81 12.76 11.16 2.00
N ALA A 82 14.06 10.92 2.21
CA ALA A 82 15.11 11.44 1.34
C ALA A 82 14.98 10.94 -0.11
N VAL A 83 14.51 9.70 -0.31
CA VAL A 83 14.25 9.14 -1.64
C VAL A 83 13.03 9.82 -2.25
N VAL A 84 11.92 9.88 -1.52
CA VAL A 84 10.67 10.51 -1.99
C VAL A 84 10.89 11.96 -2.39
N GLN A 85 11.68 12.73 -1.63
CA GLN A 85 11.96 14.15 -1.92
C GLN A 85 12.74 14.35 -3.23
N GLN A 86 13.56 13.40 -3.63
CA GLN A 86 14.42 13.48 -4.82
C GLN A 86 13.80 12.80 -6.04
N SER A 87 12.73 12.04 -5.84
CA SER A 87 12.03 11.31 -6.89
C SER A 87 10.99 12.17 -7.62
N SER A 88 10.82 11.88 -8.90
CA SER A 88 9.68 12.33 -9.68
C SER A 88 8.37 11.65 -9.22
N PRO A 89 7.19 12.20 -9.57
CA PRO A 89 5.91 11.57 -9.29
C PRO A 89 5.80 10.10 -9.73
N GLU A 90 6.35 9.77 -10.90
CA GLU A 90 6.35 8.41 -11.45
C GLU A 90 7.24 7.47 -10.62
N GLU A 91 8.42 7.91 -10.21
CA GLU A 91 9.30 7.13 -9.35
C GLU A 91 8.71 6.92 -7.96
N ILE A 92 8.01 7.92 -7.41
CA ILE A 92 7.27 7.77 -6.16
C ILE A 92 6.16 6.72 -6.30
N LEU A 93 5.43 6.72 -7.42
CA LEU A 93 4.41 5.70 -7.69
C LEU A 93 5.02 4.30 -7.71
N HIS A 94 6.19 4.14 -8.33
CA HIS A 94 6.90 2.85 -8.34
C HIS A 94 7.31 2.41 -6.94
N LEU A 95 7.84 3.35 -6.14
CA LEU A 95 8.22 3.11 -4.75
C LEU A 95 7.00 2.67 -3.90
N MET A 96 5.87 3.35 -4.07
CA MET A 96 4.61 3.04 -3.39
C MET A 96 4.07 1.66 -3.78
N ALA A 97 4.04 1.35 -5.08
CA ALA A 97 3.54 0.09 -5.60
C ALA A 97 4.39 -1.10 -5.12
N ALA A 98 5.72 -0.97 -5.19
CA ALA A 98 6.65 -1.97 -4.67
C ALA A 98 6.46 -2.18 -3.16
N LYS A 99 6.43 -1.09 -2.38
CA LYS A 99 6.23 -1.17 -0.93
C LYS A 99 4.90 -1.84 -0.56
N TYR A 100 3.82 -1.62 -1.32
CA TYR A 100 2.54 -2.30 -1.10
C TYR A 100 2.67 -3.82 -1.25
N VAL A 101 3.23 -4.26 -2.38
CA VAL A 101 3.39 -5.69 -2.70
C VAL A 101 4.29 -6.37 -1.67
N ASP A 102 5.46 -5.78 -1.40
CA ASP A 102 6.43 -6.31 -0.44
C ASP A 102 5.82 -6.46 0.95
N THR A 103 5.09 -5.43 1.40
CA THR A 103 4.42 -5.46 2.69
C THR A 103 3.36 -6.55 2.75
N MET A 104 2.51 -6.65 1.74
CA MET A 104 1.47 -7.67 1.72
C MET A 104 2.06 -9.08 1.68
N GLN A 105 3.10 -9.29 0.87
CA GLN A 105 3.84 -10.55 0.77
C GLN A 105 4.49 -10.95 2.11
N GLU A 106 5.16 -10.00 2.77
CA GLU A 106 5.84 -10.24 4.03
C GLU A 106 4.85 -10.54 5.16
N TYR A 107 3.84 -9.71 5.35
CA TYR A 107 3.03 -9.77 6.56
C TYR A 107 1.87 -10.76 6.45
N LEU A 108 1.26 -10.92 5.27
CA LEU A 108 0.19 -11.90 5.10
C LEU A 108 0.72 -13.34 5.17
N SER A 109 1.95 -13.60 4.73
CA SER A 109 2.58 -14.93 4.89
C SER A 109 2.83 -15.29 6.36
N LYS A 110 3.08 -14.28 7.21
CA LYS A 110 3.29 -14.44 8.66
C LYS A 110 1.99 -14.48 9.47
N LYS A 111 0.86 -14.01 8.91
CA LYS A 111 -0.44 -13.94 9.59
C LYS A 111 -1.40 -15.01 9.08
N LYS A 112 -1.80 -15.93 9.97
CA LYS A 112 -2.89 -16.87 9.67
C LYS A 112 -4.24 -16.16 9.72
N ILE A 113 -4.72 -15.70 8.56
CA ILE A 113 -6.07 -15.17 8.38
C ILE A 113 -6.95 -16.31 7.87
N ARG A 114 -7.94 -16.72 8.67
CA ARG A 114 -8.86 -17.79 8.29
C ARG A 114 -9.69 -17.38 7.07
N ASN A 115 -9.88 -18.30 6.14
CA ASN A 115 -10.69 -18.11 4.94
C ASN A 115 -10.23 -16.89 4.13
N PHE A 116 -8.92 -16.71 3.97
CA PHE A 116 -8.34 -15.69 3.10
C PHE A 116 -7.15 -16.28 2.33
N ASP A 117 -7.24 -16.29 1.00
CA ASP A 117 -6.20 -16.70 0.07
C ASP A 117 -5.22 -15.56 -0.16
N ALA A 118 -4.38 -15.33 0.85
CA ALA A 118 -3.35 -14.30 0.84
C ALA A 118 -2.38 -14.45 -0.33
N GLN A 119 -2.01 -15.68 -0.69
CA GLN A 119 -1.03 -15.93 -1.75
C GLN A 119 -1.58 -15.50 -3.10
N ARG A 120 -2.83 -15.88 -3.42
CA ARG A 120 -3.46 -15.44 -4.65
C ARG A 120 -3.72 -13.93 -4.65
N PHE A 121 -4.15 -13.36 -3.52
CA PHE A 121 -4.34 -11.91 -3.41
C PHE A 121 -3.07 -11.13 -3.75
N VAL A 122 -1.94 -11.47 -3.11
CA VAL A 122 -0.66 -10.79 -3.37
C VAL A 122 -0.22 -10.96 -4.81
N LYS A 123 -0.36 -12.16 -5.37
CA LYS A 123 -0.03 -12.44 -6.76
C LYS A 123 -0.85 -11.59 -7.73
N ASP A 124 -2.17 -11.52 -7.56
CA ASP A 124 -3.05 -10.76 -8.45
C ASP A 124 -2.79 -9.24 -8.37
N VAL A 125 -2.43 -8.74 -7.17
CA VAL A 125 -1.98 -7.34 -7.00
C VAL A 125 -0.67 -7.09 -7.74
N GLN A 126 0.31 -7.99 -7.58
CA GLN A 126 1.60 -7.87 -8.27
C GLN A 126 1.40 -7.85 -9.79
N GLU A 127 0.65 -8.82 -10.35
CA GLU A 127 0.34 -8.88 -11.78
C GLU A 127 -0.45 -7.65 -12.27
N LEU A 128 -1.29 -7.05 -11.41
CA LEU A 128 -1.95 -5.78 -11.72
C LEU A 128 -0.93 -4.64 -11.84
N PHE A 129 -0.05 -4.46 -10.85
CA PHE A 129 0.93 -3.38 -10.87
C PHE A 129 1.99 -3.55 -11.96
N GLU A 130 2.39 -4.78 -12.28
CA GLU A 130 3.25 -5.08 -13.45
C GLU A 130 2.60 -4.66 -14.76
N ARG A 131 1.30 -4.96 -14.96
CA ARG A 131 0.56 -4.54 -16.16
C ARG A 131 0.40 -3.02 -16.28
N GLN A 132 0.37 -2.32 -15.16
CA GLN A 132 0.36 -0.85 -15.12
C GLN A 132 1.77 -0.25 -15.29
N ASN A 133 2.81 -1.09 -15.42
CA ASN A 133 4.21 -0.69 -15.48
C ASN A 133 4.73 0.00 -14.20
N TRP A 134 4.16 -0.30 -13.03
CA TRP A 134 4.49 0.37 -11.77
C TRP A 134 5.57 -0.33 -10.95
N LEU A 135 5.98 -1.54 -11.29
CA LEU A 135 7.03 -2.27 -10.57
C LEU A 135 8.41 -2.14 -11.24
N GLN A 136 8.68 -1.00 -11.86
CA GLN A 136 9.96 -0.73 -12.49
C GLN A 136 11.01 -0.27 -11.47
N PRO A 137 12.30 -0.63 -11.66
CA PRO A 137 13.37 -0.08 -10.86
C PRO A 137 13.43 1.45 -10.98
N ILE A 138 13.64 2.13 -9.85
CA ILE A 138 13.90 3.57 -9.83
C ILE A 138 15.36 3.80 -10.21
N ALA A 139 15.64 4.82 -11.04
CA ALA A 139 17.01 5.18 -11.36
C ALA A 139 17.71 5.70 -10.09
N ALA A 140 18.82 5.05 -9.72
CA ALA A 140 19.63 5.42 -8.56
C ALA A 140 20.47 6.67 -8.81
#